data_AF-A0A1V2CGG5-F1
#
_entry.id   AF-A0A1V2CGG5-F1
#
_cell.length_a   1.000
_cell.length_b   1.000
_cell.length_c   1.000
_cell.angle_alpha   90.00
_cell.angle_beta   90.00
_cell.angle_gamma   90.00
#
_symmetry.space_group_name_H-M   'P 1'
#
loop_
_entity.id
_entity.type
_entity.pdbx_description
1 polymer ?
#
loop_
_entity_poly.entity_id
_entity_poly.type
_entity_poly.pdbx_seq_one_letter_code
_entity_poly.pdbx_strand_id
1 'polypeptide(L)'
;MSEIKLGDLISFKTHPFVKKLTNVKISAYADYTSPILVVKEIKEKTFDKVTGTDVGQQLHCIYYNSKDGKFLDKWINSNLVNKIFFSIIDNKFLYEFNFQKKTEENNKDLSVKNYESLIKENYLNKKVVLKSVDVELYKKKINRTAENGELVETNHLEFLPPIMTVIGYKIEDIKNKFCEKTGVALKPQIELKCKWYNSNSKSFSESSFPHEILYLVKDIQDLFLERDLLSDIAESIEENAFFNLPLSNTFLLEGNINIAITHTIGHSESTIYKHYFYQMNYFDYISQNKAVITIDSDFSKKTENSIFGRKYPDYHNGFRLKITDCKFNIDAYYLIVYRDTYKNITKRIVKITGLYMYVKDFNEFKDTYTNLRSWTLDHNPSFINYNYHDDGNIFIHVDGEIIPDNTLPKTIFEDQNVEIILKTNCLLRKGKIRNFKISNILEVREIINGNFLFEELF
;
A
#
# COMPACT_ATOMS: atom_id res chain seq x y z
N MET A 1 -17.37 -7.55 30.25
CA MET A 1 -16.85 -7.87 28.90
C MET A 1 -17.84 -7.33 27.89
N SER A 2 -17.38 -6.80 26.75
CA SER A 2 -18.27 -6.48 25.63
C SER A 2 -19.06 -7.72 25.25
N GLU A 3 -20.37 -7.58 25.05
CA GLU A 3 -21.25 -8.67 24.65
C GLU A 3 -20.75 -9.28 23.32
N ILE A 4 -20.53 -10.60 23.32
CA ILE A 4 -20.16 -11.35 22.12
C ILE A 4 -21.43 -11.59 21.31
N LYS A 5 -21.36 -11.37 20.01
CA LYS A 5 -22.46 -11.50 19.05
C LYS A 5 -22.13 -12.53 17.97
N LEU A 6 -23.15 -12.97 17.24
CA LEU A 6 -22.97 -13.81 16.05
C LEU A 6 -22.08 -13.11 15.02
N GLY A 7 -21.20 -13.86 14.38
CA GLY A 7 -20.22 -13.35 13.43
C GLY A 7 -19.01 -12.66 14.05
N ASP A 8 -18.97 -12.47 15.38
CA ASP A 8 -17.78 -11.92 16.03
C ASP A 8 -16.57 -12.83 15.86
N LEU A 9 -15.39 -12.21 15.72
CA LEU A 9 -14.11 -12.88 15.71
C LEU A 9 -13.58 -13.03 17.13
N ILE A 10 -13.16 -14.23 17.48
CA ILE A 10 -12.56 -14.53 18.78
C ILE A 10 -11.29 -15.37 18.61
N SER A 11 -10.43 -15.29 19.60
CA SER A 11 -9.23 -16.12 19.74
C SER A 11 -9.17 -16.71 21.14
N PHE A 12 -8.51 -17.86 21.31
CA PHE A 12 -8.21 -18.35 22.66
C PHE A 12 -7.34 -17.34 23.41
N LYS A 13 -7.47 -17.28 24.75
CA LYS A 13 -6.61 -16.44 25.59
C LYS A 13 -5.11 -16.76 25.46
N THR A 14 -4.78 -17.96 24.99
CA THR A 14 -3.42 -18.39 24.67
C THR A 14 -2.92 -17.90 23.31
N HIS A 15 -3.80 -17.40 22.45
CA HIS A 15 -3.42 -16.82 21.16
C HIS A 15 -2.74 -15.45 21.38
N PRO A 16 -1.71 -15.10 20.60
CA PRO A 16 -1.02 -13.81 20.72
C PRO A 16 -1.87 -12.58 20.32
N PHE A 17 -3.11 -12.78 19.84
CA PHE A 17 -3.95 -11.68 19.37
C PHE A 17 -4.95 -11.33 20.46
N VAL A 18 -4.98 -10.05 20.83
CA VAL A 18 -5.78 -9.57 21.95
C VAL A 18 -6.42 -8.23 21.58
N LYS A 19 -7.75 -8.16 21.59
CA LYS A 19 -8.50 -6.94 21.26
C LYS A 19 -8.07 -6.39 19.89
N LYS A 20 -7.46 -5.20 19.84
CA LYS A 20 -6.96 -4.54 18.62
C LYS A 20 -5.52 -4.94 18.25
N LEU A 21 -4.82 -5.68 19.11
CA LEU A 21 -3.47 -6.14 18.87
C LEU A 21 -3.52 -7.41 18.00
N THR A 22 -3.58 -7.23 16.69
CA THR A 22 -3.62 -8.30 15.70
C THR A 22 -2.44 -8.28 14.73
N ASN A 23 -1.67 -7.20 14.68
CA ASN A 23 -0.43 -7.10 13.90
C ASN A 23 0.77 -7.66 14.67
N VAL A 24 0.67 -8.92 15.12
CA VAL A 24 1.74 -9.63 15.84
C VAL A 24 2.31 -10.71 14.94
N LYS A 25 3.64 -10.71 14.77
CA LYS A 25 4.34 -11.76 14.04
C LYS A 25 4.61 -12.94 14.98
N ILE A 26 4.25 -14.14 14.55
CA ILE A 26 4.41 -15.36 15.33
C ILE A 26 5.79 -15.96 15.03
N SER A 27 6.59 -16.25 16.05
CA SER A 27 7.90 -16.90 15.91
C SER A 27 7.92 -18.25 16.64
N ALA A 28 9.01 -19.00 16.47
CA ALA A 28 9.16 -20.39 16.94
C ALA A 28 8.15 -21.34 16.28
N TYR A 29 7.30 -22.02 17.05
CA TYR A 29 6.36 -23.02 16.54
C TYR A 29 5.00 -22.39 16.21
N ALA A 30 4.89 -21.80 15.02
CA ALA A 30 3.65 -21.18 14.55
C ALA A 30 2.48 -22.17 14.50
N ASP A 31 2.74 -23.43 14.20
CA ASP A 31 1.75 -24.51 14.07
C ASP A 31 0.99 -24.82 15.38
N TYR A 32 1.47 -24.34 16.53
CA TYR A 32 0.76 -24.43 17.82
C TYR A 32 -0.17 -23.24 18.09
N THR A 33 -0.22 -22.28 17.17
CA THR A 33 -1.12 -21.14 17.29
C THR A 33 -2.51 -21.56 16.88
N SER A 34 -3.49 -21.33 17.75
CA SER A 34 -4.89 -21.69 17.45
C SER A 34 -5.43 -20.90 16.25
N PRO A 35 -6.45 -21.41 15.54
CA PRO A 35 -7.19 -20.63 14.55
C PRO A 35 -7.87 -19.41 15.18
N ILE A 36 -8.18 -18.42 14.35
CA ILE A 36 -9.21 -17.43 14.63
C ILE A 36 -10.56 -18.09 14.40
N LEU A 37 -11.44 -17.91 15.37
CA LEU A 37 -12.75 -18.54 15.41
C LEU A 37 -13.82 -17.50 15.10
N VAL A 38 -14.87 -17.92 14.38
CA VAL A 38 -16.07 -17.10 14.15
C VAL A 38 -17.22 -17.64 14.97
N VAL A 39 -17.93 -16.78 15.69
CA VAL A 39 -19.06 -17.18 16.54
C VAL A 39 -20.28 -17.46 15.66
N LYS A 40 -20.71 -18.73 15.64
CA LYS A 40 -21.82 -19.24 14.83
C LYS A 40 -23.14 -19.28 15.59
N GLU A 41 -23.11 -19.69 16.85
CA GLU A 41 -24.28 -19.71 17.75
C GLU A 41 -23.84 -19.37 19.18
N ILE A 42 -24.80 -18.89 19.97
CA ILE A 42 -24.55 -18.47 21.35
C ILE A 42 -25.68 -19.02 22.23
N LYS A 43 -25.31 -19.75 23.30
CA LYS A 43 -26.28 -20.17 24.33
C LYS A 43 -26.42 -19.11 25.42
N GLU A 44 -27.49 -19.20 26.21
CA GLU A 44 -27.65 -18.35 27.39
C GLU A 44 -26.54 -18.61 28.42
N LYS A 45 -26.27 -17.61 29.25
CA LYS A 45 -25.32 -17.74 30.35
C LYS A 45 -25.79 -18.77 31.37
N THR A 46 -24.85 -19.55 31.88
CA THR A 46 -25.10 -20.50 32.97
C THR A 46 -24.44 -20.01 34.24
N PHE A 47 -25.16 -20.07 35.35
CA PHE A 47 -24.66 -19.74 36.69
C PHE A 47 -24.50 -21.01 37.52
N ASP A 48 -23.47 -21.06 38.34
CA ASP A 48 -23.28 -22.14 39.30
C ASP A 48 -24.41 -22.08 40.34
N LYS A 49 -25.09 -23.21 40.55
CA LYS A 49 -26.28 -23.27 41.42
C LYS A 49 -25.95 -23.08 42.91
N VAL A 50 -24.72 -23.32 43.32
CA VAL A 50 -24.26 -23.29 44.70
C VAL A 50 -23.59 -21.96 45.03
N THR A 51 -22.69 -21.48 44.16
CA THR A 51 -21.92 -20.25 44.41
C THR A 51 -22.54 -19.01 43.76
N GLY A 52 -23.50 -19.17 42.85
CA GLY A 52 -24.10 -18.07 42.08
C GLY A 52 -23.15 -17.42 41.07
N THR A 53 -21.93 -17.96 40.89
CA THR A 53 -20.93 -17.36 40.00
C THR A 53 -21.26 -17.60 38.52
N ASP A 54 -21.05 -16.59 37.69
CA ASP A 54 -21.19 -16.69 36.22
C ASP A 54 -20.14 -17.68 35.67
N VAL A 55 -20.59 -18.84 35.20
CA VAL A 55 -19.73 -19.90 34.64
C VAL A 55 -19.34 -19.57 33.19
N GLY A 56 -19.82 -18.44 32.66
CA GLY A 56 -19.59 -18.00 31.29
C GLY A 56 -20.68 -18.49 30.35
N GLN A 57 -20.57 -18.02 29.12
CA GLN A 57 -21.47 -18.32 28.01
C GLN A 57 -20.86 -19.41 27.14
N GLN A 58 -21.67 -20.35 26.66
CA GLN A 58 -21.22 -21.35 25.69
C GLN A 58 -21.38 -20.79 24.27
N LEU A 59 -20.26 -20.74 23.54
CA LEU A 59 -20.15 -20.22 22.19
C LEU A 59 -19.93 -21.39 21.23
N HIS A 60 -20.78 -21.54 20.21
CA HIS A 60 -20.53 -22.45 19.10
C HIS A 60 -19.70 -21.69 18.07
N CYS A 61 -18.49 -22.15 17.80
CA CYS A 61 -17.57 -21.44 16.94
C CYS A 61 -17.08 -22.32 15.80
N ILE A 62 -16.82 -21.69 14.67
CA ILE A 62 -16.38 -22.35 13.44
C ILE A 62 -15.05 -21.75 12.94
N TYR A 63 -14.23 -22.60 12.33
CA TYR A 63 -13.03 -22.21 11.59
C TYR A 63 -12.78 -23.19 10.44
N TYR A 64 -11.91 -22.80 9.51
CA TYR A 64 -11.46 -23.69 8.44
C TYR A 64 -10.10 -24.30 8.79
N ASN A 65 -9.94 -25.60 8.55
CA ASN A 65 -8.64 -26.27 8.61
C ASN A 65 -8.18 -26.60 7.19
N SER A 66 -7.18 -25.87 6.69
CA SER A 66 -6.63 -26.07 5.34
C SER A 66 -5.97 -27.43 5.15
N LYS A 67 -5.46 -28.04 6.23
CA LYS A 67 -4.82 -29.37 6.18
C LYS A 67 -5.85 -30.47 5.92
N ASP A 68 -6.98 -30.41 6.60
CA ASP A 68 -8.06 -31.40 6.43
C ASP A 68 -9.00 -31.03 5.26
N GLY A 69 -8.95 -29.77 4.83
CA GLY A 69 -9.81 -29.22 3.78
C GLY A 69 -11.26 -29.00 4.22
N LYS A 70 -11.53 -28.88 5.53
CA LYS A 70 -12.88 -28.88 6.10
C LYS A 70 -13.11 -27.74 7.09
N PHE A 71 -14.36 -27.32 7.21
CA PHE A 71 -14.81 -26.49 8.32
C PHE A 71 -15.03 -27.35 9.56
N LEU A 72 -14.62 -26.85 10.71
CA LEU A 72 -14.74 -27.53 12.00
C LEU A 72 -15.46 -26.62 12.98
N ASP A 73 -16.45 -27.18 13.67
CA ASP A 73 -17.21 -26.50 14.72
C ASP A 73 -16.86 -27.03 16.11
N LYS A 74 -16.80 -26.15 17.12
CA LYS A 74 -16.58 -26.50 18.53
C LYS A 74 -17.37 -25.61 19.48
N TRP A 75 -17.87 -26.20 20.56
CA TRP A 75 -18.41 -25.45 21.71
C TRP A 75 -17.28 -25.02 22.64
N ILE A 76 -17.23 -23.72 22.95
CA ILE A 76 -16.16 -23.10 23.73
C ILE A 76 -16.77 -22.17 24.77
N ASN A 77 -16.24 -22.23 26.00
CA ASN A 77 -16.65 -21.32 27.07
C ASN A 77 -16.08 -19.91 26.82
N SER A 78 -16.93 -18.88 26.91
CA SER A 78 -16.57 -17.47 26.72
C SER A 78 -15.42 -16.99 27.62
N ASN A 79 -15.23 -17.63 28.77
CA ASN A 79 -14.16 -17.28 29.71
C ASN A 79 -12.77 -17.71 29.20
N LEU A 80 -12.68 -18.55 28.16
CA LEU A 80 -11.41 -19.04 27.59
C LEU A 80 -10.92 -18.21 26.39
N VAL A 81 -11.72 -17.23 25.95
CA VAL A 81 -11.48 -16.51 24.69
C VAL A 81 -11.40 -15.01 24.90
N ASN A 82 -10.80 -14.33 23.93
CA ASN A 82 -10.81 -12.89 23.79
C ASN A 82 -11.53 -12.54 22.48
N LYS A 83 -12.38 -11.51 22.52
CA LYS A 83 -12.86 -10.88 21.29
C LYS A 83 -11.70 -10.13 20.63
N ILE A 84 -11.57 -10.30 19.32
CA ILE A 84 -10.57 -9.58 18.52
C ILE A 84 -11.25 -8.61 17.56
N PHE A 85 -10.57 -7.50 17.31
CA PHE A 85 -10.96 -6.51 16.34
C PHE A 85 -9.84 -6.40 15.34
N PHE A 86 -10.15 -6.73 14.10
CA PHE A 86 -9.20 -6.67 13.01
C PHE A 86 -9.71 -5.66 11.99
N SER A 87 -8.90 -4.64 11.73
CA SER A 87 -9.06 -3.75 10.61
C SER A 87 -7.64 -3.53 10.11
N ILE A 88 -7.28 -4.25 9.05
CA ILE A 88 -5.99 -4.00 8.39
C ILE A 88 -6.18 -3.21 7.10
N ILE A 89 -7.38 -3.14 6.51
CA ILE A 89 -7.66 -2.36 5.30
C ILE A 89 -9.14 -1.97 5.34
N ASP A 90 -9.49 -0.75 4.91
CA ASP A 90 -10.84 -0.41 4.40
C ASP A 90 -11.09 -1.24 3.14
N ASN A 91 -11.26 -2.54 3.34
CA ASN A 91 -11.34 -3.52 2.28
C ASN A 91 -12.69 -3.33 1.58
N LYS A 92 -12.65 -2.70 0.41
CA LYS A 92 -13.84 -2.47 -0.42
C LYS A 92 -14.41 -3.75 -1.02
N PHE A 93 -13.77 -4.91 -0.89
CA PHE A 93 -14.22 -6.17 -1.49
C PHE A 93 -15.14 -6.99 -0.58
N LEU A 94 -15.04 -6.84 0.75
CA LEU A 94 -15.80 -7.66 1.70
C LEU A 94 -16.96 -6.87 2.31
N TYR A 95 -18.16 -7.44 2.25
CA TYR A 95 -19.38 -6.82 2.77
C TYR A 95 -20.14 -7.76 3.71
N GLU A 96 -20.70 -7.19 4.77
CA GLU A 96 -21.61 -7.93 5.63
C GLU A 96 -22.98 -8.09 4.97
N PHE A 97 -23.59 -9.24 5.22
CA PHE A 97 -24.99 -9.47 4.86
C PHE A 97 -25.89 -8.64 5.78
N ASN A 98 -26.80 -7.88 5.17
CA ASN A 98 -27.90 -7.25 5.88
C ASN A 98 -29.17 -7.40 5.04
N PHE A 99 -29.79 -8.58 5.14
CA PHE A 99 -31.02 -8.89 4.40
C PHE A 99 -32.16 -7.96 4.78
N GLN A 100 -32.28 -7.61 6.07
CA GLN A 100 -33.33 -6.70 6.54
C GLN A 100 -33.24 -5.34 5.85
N LYS A 101 -32.08 -4.68 5.93
CA LYS A 101 -31.87 -3.37 5.33
C LYS A 101 -32.15 -3.38 3.83
N LYS A 102 -31.68 -4.41 3.11
CA LYS A 102 -31.90 -4.53 1.67
C LYS A 102 -33.35 -4.83 1.28
N THR A 103 -34.09 -5.57 2.11
CA THR A 103 -35.53 -5.78 1.88
C THR A 103 -36.32 -4.49 2.13
N GLU A 104 -35.96 -3.73 3.17
CA GLU A 104 -36.53 -2.41 3.47
C GLU A 104 -36.21 -1.38 2.38
N GLU A 105 -34.96 -1.33 1.89
CA GLU A 105 -34.54 -0.46 0.76
C GLU A 105 -35.34 -0.73 -0.52
N ASN A 106 -35.80 -1.97 -0.71
CA ASN A 106 -36.66 -2.37 -1.83
C ASN A 106 -38.16 -2.13 -1.56
N ASN A 107 -38.53 -1.44 -0.47
CA ASN A 107 -39.91 -1.22 -0.03
C ASN A 107 -40.74 -2.52 0.09
N LYS A 108 -40.09 -3.64 0.41
CA LYS A 108 -40.71 -4.95 0.60
C LYS A 108 -40.90 -5.23 2.10
N ASP A 109 -41.94 -5.97 2.46
CA ASP A 109 -42.15 -6.43 3.83
C ASP A 109 -41.14 -7.52 4.23
N LEU A 110 -40.87 -7.67 5.54
CA LEU A 110 -39.92 -8.64 6.09
C LEU A 110 -40.51 -10.08 6.15
N SER A 111 -41.06 -10.56 5.03
CA SER A 111 -41.58 -11.93 4.90
C SER A 111 -40.54 -12.88 4.33
N VAL A 112 -40.69 -14.17 4.66
CA VAL A 112 -39.85 -15.26 4.13
C VAL A 112 -39.76 -15.20 2.61
N LYS A 113 -40.90 -15.02 1.91
CA LYS A 113 -40.95 -14.94 0.44
C LYS A 113 -40.08 -13.82 -0.13
N ASN A 114 -40.03 -12.66 0.53
CA ASN A 114 -39.20 -11.54 0.06
C ASN A 114 -37.72 -11.79 0.32
N TYR A 115 -37.36 -12.45 1.43
CA TYR A 115 -35.98 -12.91 1.63
C TYR A 115 -35.57 -13.95 0.59
N GLU A 116 -36.45 -14.89 0.24
CA GLU A 116 -36.18 -15.87 -0.81
C GLU A 116 -35.96 -15.21 -2.18
N SER A 117 -36.82 -14.28 -2.58
CA SER A 117 -36.67 -13.50 -3.82
C SER A 117 -35.35 -12.72 -3.81
N LEU A 118 -35.03 -12.05 -2.70
CA LEU A 118 -33.78 -11.31 -2.55
C LEU A 118 -32.54 -12.21 -2.69
N ILE A 119 -32.55 -13.40 -2.07
CA ILE A 119 -31.44 -14.35 -2.16
C ILE A 119 -31.28 -14.87 -3.59
N LYS A 120 -32.39 -15.27 -4.24
CA LYS A 120 -32.39 -15.77 -5.62
C LYS A 120 -31.87 -14.75 -6.62
N GLU A 121 -32.28 -13.49 -6.47
CA GLU A 121 -31.94 -12.41 -7.40
C GLU A 121 -30.50 -11.90 -7.19
N ASN A 122 -30.09 -11.70 -5.93
CA ASN A 122 -28.88 -10.92 -5.65
C ASN A 122 -27.71 -11.71 -5.06
N TYR A 123 -27.93 -12.93 -4.56
CA TYR A 123 -26.93 -13.65 -3.76
C TYR A 123 -26.61 -15.05 -4.27
N LEU A 124 -27.51 -15.67 -5.05
CA LEU A 124 -27.20 -16.93 -5.72
C LEU A 124 -26.01 -16.75 -6.67
N ASN A 125 -25.13 -17.75 -6.72
CA ASN A 125 -23.88 -17.74 -7.50
C ASN A 125 -22.86 -16.66 -7.11
N LYS A 126 -23.10 -15.87 -6.06
CA LYS A 126 -22.12 -14.91 -5.56
C LYS A 126 -21.06 -15.58 -4.70
N LYS A 127 -19.88 -14.96 -4.66
CA LYS A 127 -18.73 -15.39 -3.88
C LYS A 127 -18.90 -14.98 -2.43
N VAL A 128 -18.62 -15.89 -1.51
CA VAL A 128 -18.69 -15.67 -0.07
C VAL A 128 -17.50 -16.32 0.61
N VAL A 129 -17.15 -15.83 1.79
CA VAL A 129 -16.03 -16.35 2.57
C VAL A 129 -16.29 -16.18 4.07
N LEU A 130 -15.68 -17.02 4.90
CA LEU A 130 -15.81 -16.92 6.36
C LEU A 130 -15.17 -15.61 6.87
N LYS A 131 -15.80 -14.97 7.86
CA LYS A 131 -15.35 -13.66 8.40
C LYS A 131 -13.91 -13.62 8.93
N SER A 132 -13.30 -14.77 9.24
CA SER A 132 -11.90 -14.83 9.67
C SER A 132 -10.88 -14.59 8.55
N VAL A 133 -11.30 -14.53 7.27
CA VAL A 133 -10.43 -14.50 6.09
C VAL A 133 -9.32 -13.46 6.17
N ASP A 134 -9.63 -12.21 6.50
CA ASP A 134 -8.63 -11.14 6.49
C ASP A 134 -7.59 -11.36 7.60
N VAL A 135 -8.06 -11.74 8.79
CA VAL A 135 -7.17 -11.99 9.93
C VAL A 135 -6.21 -13.14 9.64
N GLU A 136 -6.72 -14.21 9.03
CA GLU A 136 -5.92 -15.37 8.67
C GLU A 136 -4.99 -15.10 7.48
N LEU A 137 -5.43 -14.34 6.48
CA LEU A 137 -4.63 -13.98 5.31
C LEU A 137 -3.41 -13.11 5.67
N TYR A 138 -3.56 -12.22 6.64
CA TYR A 138 -2.49 -11.33 7.12
C TYR A 138 -1.74 -11.86 8.34
N LYS A 139 -2.09 -13.04 8.86
CA LYS A 139 -1.37 -13.69 9.96
C LYS A 139 0.03 -14.06 9.47
N LYS A 140 1.06 -13.49 10.09
CA LYS A 140 2.47 -13.64 9.69
C LYS A 140 3.23 -14.53 10.65
N LYS A 141 4.04 -15.43 10.11
CA LYS A 141 5.03 -16.22 10.84
C LYS A 141 6.45 -15.86 10.41
N ILE A 142 7.37 -15.95 11.35
CA ILE A 142 8.80 -15.73 11.13
C ILE A 142 9.51 -17.09 11.22
N ASN A 143 10.19 -17.46 10.14
CA ASN A 143 11.06 -18.62 10.08
C ASN A 143 12.52 -18.17 10.08
N ARG A 144 13.43 -18.99 10.60
CA ARG A 144 14.88 -18.78 10.45
C ARG A 144 15.36 -19.49 9.18
N THR A 145 16.17 -18.82 8.36
CA THR A 145 16.90 -19.49 7.29
C THR A 145 18.05 -20.31 7.88
N ALA A 146 18.34 -21.45 7.26
CA ALA A 146 19.43 -22.32 7.68
C ALA A 146 20.82 -21.72 7.40
N GLU A 147 20.95 -20.84 6.40
CA GLU A 147 22.24 -20.43 5.87
C GLU A 147 22.85 -19.21 6.59
N ASN A 148 22.04 -18.22 6.98
CA ASN A 148 22.57 -16.95 7.55
C ASN A 148 21.89 -16.52 8.86
N GLY A 149 20.93 -17.30 9.39
CA GLY A 149 20.14 -16.90 10.56
C GLY A 149 19.20 -15.72 10.32
N GLU A 150 19.04 -15.28 9.07
CA GLU A 150 18.10 -14.23 8.70
C GLU A 150 16.66 -14.68 8.92
N LEU A 151 15.86 -13.76 9.45
CA LEU A 151 14.44 -13.98 9.73
C LEU A 151 13.64 -13.77 8.45
N VAL A 152 13.06 -14.84 7.91
CA VAL A 152 12.16 -14.78 6.75
C VAL A 152 10.73 -14.75 7.24
N GLU A 153 10.01 -13.71 6.83
CA GLU A 153 8.60 -13.53 7.12
C GLU A 153 7.74 -14.19 6.03
N THR A 154 6.80 -15.04 6.44
CA THR A 154 5.84 -15.72 5.55
C THR A 154 4.44 -15.64 6.13
N ASN A 155 3.40 -15.81 5.30
CA ASN A 155 2.03 -15.90 5.81
C ASN A 155 1.78 -17.28 6.44
N HIS A 156 0.99 -17.31 7.52
CA HIS A 156 0.55 -18.53 8.17
C HIS A 156 -0.88 -18.86 7.74
N LEU A 157 -0.99 -19.63 6.65
CA LEU A 157 -2.26 -19.86 5.93
C LEU A 157 -2.97 -21.18 6.31
N GLU A 158 -2.60 -21.79 7.43
CA GLU A 158 -3.12 -23.10 7.84
C GLU A 158 -4.63 -23.08 8.12
N PHE A 159 -5.16 -21.91 8.49
CA PHE A 159 -6.58 -21.71 8.80
C PHE A 159 -7.27 -20.71 7.85
N LEU A 160 -6.65 -20.40 6.71
CA LEU A 160 -7.24 -19.50 5.71
C LEU A 160 -8.48 -20.16 5.07
N PRO A 161 -9.69 -19.63 5.29
CA PRO A 161 -10.90 -20.20 4.70
C PRO A 161 -10.89 -20.07 3.17
N PRO A 162 -11.49 -21.03 2.43
CA PRO A 162 -11.62 -20.92 0.98
C PRO A 162 -12.71 -19.93 0.59
N ILE A 163 -12.61 -19.36 -0.62
CA ILE A 163 -13.76 -18.71 -1.25
C ILE A 163 -14.76 -19.79 -1.62
N MET A 164 -16.02 -19.51 -1.35
CA MET A 164 -17.14 -20.38 -1.65
C MET A 164 -18.13 -19.66 -2.57
N THR A 165 -18.94 -20.44 -3.28
CA THR A 165 -20.06 -19.95 -4.09
C THR A 165 -21.37 -20.33 -3.43
N VAL A 166 -22.29 -19.38 -3.31
CA VAL A 166 -23.66 -19.67 -2.84
C VAL A 166 -24.40 -20.46 -3.93
N ILE A 167 -24.82 -21.69 -3.60
CA ILE A 167 -25.52 -22.60 -4.51
C ILE A 167 -26.98 -22.84 -4.09
N GLY A 168 -27.38 -22.36 -2.91
CA GLY A 168 -28.73 -22.50 -2.40
C GLY A 168 -28.87 -21.83 -1.03
N TYR A 169 -30.04 -21.99 -0.43
CA TYR A 169 -30.34 -21.40 0.87
C TYR A 169 -31.38 -22.25 1.62
N LYS A 170 -31.45 -22.06 2.93
CA LYS A 170 -32.47 -22.61 3.82
C LYS A 170 -32.93 -21.48 4.73
N ILE A 171 -34.25 -21.28 4.82
CA ILE A 171 -34.84 -20.31 5.73
C ILE A 171 -35.71 -21.11 6.71
N GLU A 172 -35.36 -21.07 7.99
CA GLU A 172 -36.21 -21.62 9.03
C GLU A 172 -37.14 -20.53 9.53
N ASP A 173 -38.45 -20.76 9.36
CA ASP A 173 -39.49 -19.88 9.87
C ASP A 173 -39.66 -20.10 11.37
N ILE A 174 -39.63 -19.01 12.13
CA ILE A 174 -39.76 -19.10 13.58
C ILE A 174 -41.24 -19.11 13.91
N LYS A 175 -41.70 -20.23 14.48
CA LYS A 175 -43.11 -20.43 14.87
C LYS A 175 -43.68 -19.29 15.74
N ASN A 176 -42.83 -18.64 16.54
CA ASN A 176 -43.17 -17.47 17.35
C ASN A 176 -42.58 -16.20 16.73
N LYS A 177 -43.42 -15.19 16.43
CA LYS A 177 -42.96 -13.90 15.88
C LYS A 177 -42.14 -13.06 16.86
N PHE A 178 -42.20 -13.35 18.16
CA PHE A 178 -41.54 -12.59 19.23
C PHE A 178 -40.87 -13.51 20.24
N CYS A 179 -39.74 -13.07 20.78
CA CYS A 179 -39.05 -13.77 21.86
C CYS A 179 -39.79 -13.54 23.18
N GLU A 180 -40.24 -14.62 23.82
CA GLU A 180 -41.00 -14.56 25.08
C GLU A 180 -40.23 -13.85 26.21
N LYS A 181 -38.90 -13.87 26.19
CA LYS A 181 -38.04 -13.27 27.23
C LYS A 181 -37.71 -11.80 26.98
N THR A 182 -37.62 -11.37 25.72
CA THR A 182 -37.13 -10.02 25.36
C THR A 182 -38.18 -9.16 24.68
N GLY A 183 -39.30 -9.73 24.24
CA GLY A 183 -40.34 -9.04 23.47
C GLY A 183 -39.90 -8.63 22.06
N VAL A 184 -38.67 -8.93 21.65
CA VAL A 184 -38.11 -8.56 20.34
C VAL A 184 -38.60 -9.54 19.28
N ALA A 185 -38.91 -9.02 18.08
CA ALA A 185 -39.31 -9.83 16.95
C ALA A 185 -38.21 -10.86 16.61
N LEU A 186 -38.59 -12.14 16.54
CA LEU A 186 -37.68 -13.23 16.20
C LEU A 186 -37.46 -13.21 14.69
N LYS A 187 -36.18 -13.19 14.28
CA LYS A 187 -35.76 -13.07 12.88
C LYS A 187 -35.61 -14.46 12.28
N PRO A 188 -36.11 -14.71 11.04
CA PRO A 188 -35.94 -16.00 10.40
C PRO A 188 -34.44 -16.36 10.30
N GLN A 189 -34.10 -17.60 10.61
CA GLN A 189 -32.72 -18.06 10.52
C GLN A 189 -32.42 -18.38 9.06
N ILE A 190 -31.54 -17.58 8.45
CA ILE A 190 -31.14 -17.71 7.06
C ILE A 190 -29.77 -18.38 6.99
N GLU A 191 -29.74 -19.56 6.41
CA GLU A 191 -28.53 -20.30 6.08
C GLU A 191 -28.31 -20.31 4.57
N LEU A 192 -27.07 -20.07 4.15
CA LEU A 192 -26.64 -20.17 2.77
C LEU A 192 -25.92 -21.50 2.57
N LYS A 193 -26.36 -22.27 1.56
CA LYS A 193 -25.66 -23.47 1.11
C LYS A 193 -24.53 -23.03 0.19
N CYS A 194 -23.29 -23.33 0.59
CA CYS A 194 -22.09 -22.89 -0.10
C CYS A 194 -21.29 -24.10 -0.63
N LYS A 195 -20.64 -23.90 -1.77
CA LYS A 195 -19.78 -24.88 -2.45
C LYS A 195 -18.38 -24.32 -2.65
N TRP A 196 -17.34 -25.11 -2.39
CA TRP A 196 -15.94 -24.72 -2.65
C TRP A 196 -15.12 -25.88 -3.16
N TYR A 197 -14.02 -25.57 -3.83
CA TYR A 197 -13.04 -26.57 -4.23
C TYR A 197 -12.19 -26.99 -3.02
N ASN A 198 -12.19 -28.28 -2.71
CA ASN A 198 -11.41 -28.87 -1.63
C ASN A 198 -10.16 -29.52 -2.22
N SER A 199 -9.01 -28.89 -1.96
CA SER A 199 -7.71 -29.33 -2.48
C SER A 199 -7.24 -30.66 -1.88
N ASN A 200 -7.72 -31.02 -0.68
CA ASN A 200 -7.40 -32.28 -0.02
C ASN A 200 -8.15 -33.45 -0.66
N SER A 201 -9.47 -33.30 -0.88
CA SER A 201 -10.28 -34.35 -1.54
C SER A 201 -10.25 -34.32 -3.06
N LYS A 202 -9.61 -33.31 -3.68
CA LYS A 202 -9.62 -33.05 -5.13
C LYS A 202 -11.03 -32.96 -5.74
N SER A 203 -12.00 -32.54 -4.93
CA SER A 203 -13.42 -32.48 -5.31
C SER A 203 -14.07 -31.23 -4.74
N PHE A 204 -15.34 -31.00 -5.06
CA PHE A 204 -16.10 -29.94 -4.43
C PHE A 204 -16.72 -30.41 -3.11
N SER A 205 -16.63 -29.57 -2.09
CA SER A 205 -17.31 -29.75 -0.81
C SER A 205 -18.47 -28.76 -0.69
N GLU A 206 -19.50 -29.15 0.05
CA GLU A 206 -20.70 -28.34 0.27
C GLU A 206 -21.07 -28.33 1.76
N SER A 207 -21.52 -27.18 2.26
CA SER A 207 -22.04 -27.03 3.63
C SER A 207 -22.97 -25.82 3.72
N SER A 208 -23.87 -25.84 4.70
CA SER A 208 -24.73 -24.71 5.02
C SER A 208 -24.14 -23.88 6.15
N PHE A 209 -24.23 -22.56 6.02
CA PHE A 209 -23.69 -21.60 6.98
C PHE A 209 -24.72 -20.50 7.27
N PRO A 210 -24.87 -20.08 8.53
CA PRO A 210 -25.58 -18.84 8.84
C PRO A 210 -24.94 -17.66 8.09
N HIS A 211 -25.74 -16.75 7.57
CA HIS A 211 -25.22 -15.61 6.82
C HIS A 211 -24.35 -14.65 7.68
N GLU A 212 -24.59 -14.62 9.00
CA GLU A 212 -23.91 -13.74 9.95
C GLU A 212 -22.41 -14.01 10.08
N ILE A 213 -21.97 -15.23 9.76
CA ILE A 213 -20.56 -15.64 9.83
C ILE A 213 -19.81 -15.47 8.51
N LEU A 214 -20.49 -15.02 7.45
CA LEU A 214 -19.94 -14.86 6.11
C LEU A 214 -19.75 -13.39 5.74
N TYR A 215 -18.76 -13.14 4.90
CA TYR A 215 -18.69 -11.95 4.05
C TYR A 215 -19.13 -12.31 2.63
N LEU A 216 -19.82 -11.37 1.99
CA LEU A 216 -19.96 -11.33 0.54
C LEU A 216 -18.66 -10.76 -0.06
N VAL A 217 -18.13 -11.44 -1.07
CA VAL A 217 -16.95 -11.00 -1.83
C VAL A 217 -17.42 -10.35 -3.11
N LYS A 218 -17.13 -9.05 -3.30
CA LYS A 218 -17.35 -8.36 -4.56
C LYS A 218 -16.18 -8.56 -5.51
N ASP A 219 -16.51 -8.70 -6.79
CA ASP A 219 -15.52 -8.67 -7.85
C ASP A 219 -15.11 -7.22 -8.16
N ILE A 220 -13.93 -7.02 -8.79
CA ILE A 220 -13.45 -5.67 -9.15
C ILE A 220 -14.45 -4.93 -10.04
N GLN A 221 -15.09 -5.65 -10.97
CA GLN A 221 -16.12 -5.10 -11.85
C GLN A 221 -17.34 -4.59 -11.07
N ASP A 222 -17.66 -5.19 -9.91
CA ASP A 222 -18.75 -4.73 -9.04
C ASP A 222 -18.36 -3.47 -8.22
N LEU A 223 -17.06 -3.15 -8.13
CA LEU A 223 -16.56 -1.94 -7.47
C LEU A 223 -16.47 -0.75 -8.42
N PHE A 224 -16.20 -1.01 -9.70
CA PHE A 224 -15.98 0.03 -10.72
C PHE A 224 -16.83 -0.29 -11.95
N LEU A 225 -18.12 0.11 -11.90
CA LEU A 225 -19.09 -0.19 -12.97
C LEU A 225 -18.74 0.46 -14.31
N GLU A 226 -17.99 1.56 -14.29
CA GLU A 226 -17.71 2.39 -15.48
C GLU A 226 -16.34 2.08 -16.12
N ARG A 227 -15.49 1.27 -15.47
CA ARG A 227 -14.12 0.99 -15.94
C ARG A 227 -13.68 -0.43 -15.65
N ASP A 228 -12.96 -1.02 -16.62
CA ASP A 228 -12.29 -2.30 -16.42
C ASP A 228 -10.83 -2.09 -16.01
N LEU A 229 -10.62 -1.84 -14.71
CA LEU A 229 -9.29 -1.59 -14.16
C LEU A 229 -8.30 -2.74 -14.38
N LEU A 230 -8.78 -3.98 -14.48
CA LEU A 230 -7.90 -5.12 -14.73
C LEU A 230 -7.36 -5.11 -16.15
N SER A 231 -8.21 -4.77 -17.12
CA SER A 231 -7.80 -4.59 -18.51
C SER A 231 -6.88 -3.37 -18.65
N ASP A 232 -7.18 -2.24 -18.01
CA ASP A 232 -6.31 -1.05 -18.01
C ASP A 232 -4.89 -1.35 -17.51
N ILE A 233 -4.78 -2.17 -16.45
CA ILE A 233 -3.49 -2.61 -15.90
C ILE A 233 -2.78 -3.58 -16.83
N ALA A 234 -3.52 -4.52 -17.45
CA ALA A 234 -2.94 -5.44 -18.43
C ALA A 234 -2.34 -4.68 -19.63
N GLU A 235 -3.10 -3.73 -20.20
CA GLU A 235 -2.62 -2.86 -21.28
C GLU A 235 -1.42 -2.00 -20.82
N SER A 236 -1.43 -1.51 -19.59
CA SER A 236 -0.31 -0.75 -19.02
C SER A 236 0.99 -1.58 -18.95
N ILE A 237 0.89 -2.87 -18.62
CA ILE A 237 2.04 -3.79 -18.62
C ILE A 237 2.56 -4.01 -20.05
N GLU A 238 1.67 -4.22 -21.01
CA GLU A 238 2.05 -4.45 -22.41
C GLU A 238 2.71 -3.22 -23.05
N GLU A 239 2.19 -2.03 -22.75
CA GLU A 239 2.71 -0.76 -23.28
C GLU A 239 3.93 -0.22 -22.52
N ASN A 240 4.36 -0.87 -21.43
CA ASN A 240 5.35 -0.32 -20.48
C ASN A 240 4.97 1.08 -19.98
N ALA A 241 3.68 1.25 -19.66
CA ALA A 241 3.14 2.49 -19.15
C ALA A 241 3.34 2.61 -17.63
N PHE A 242 3.05 3.81 -17.13
CA PHE A 242 3.26 4.20 -15.76
C PHE A 242 1.95 4.59 -15.09
N PHE A 243 1.96 4.59 -13.77
CA PHE A 243 0.88 5.11 -12.94
C PHE A 243 1.44 6.11 -11.93
N ASN A 244 0.63 7.10 -11.57
CA ASN A 244 0.90 7.89 -10.37
C ASN A 244 0.19 7.21 -9.19
N LEU A 245 0.96 6.68 -8.25
CA LEU A 245 0.46 5.81 -7.18
C LEU A 245 0.67 6.43 -5.80
N PRO A 246 -0.27 6.27 -4.85
CA PRO A 246 -0.12 6.79 -3.50
C PRO A 246 0.98 6.03 -2.73
N LEU A 247 1.74 6.78 -1.92
CA LEU A 247 2.74 6.23 -1.01
C LEU A 247 2.09 5.68 0.25
N SER A 248 2.60 4.54 0.72
CA SER A 248 2.20 3.98 2.02
C SER A 248 2.59 4.86 3.21
N ASN A 249 3.69 5.63 3.06
CA ASN A 249 4.18 6.54 4.08
C ASN A 249 4.57 7.85 3.40
N THR A 250 3.75 8.89 3.60
CA THR A 250 4.02 10.24 3.14
C THR A 250 5.16 10.86 3.96
N PHE A 251 5.86 11.84 3.38
CA PHE A 251 6.94 12.54 4.09
C PHE A 251 7.10 13.98 3.61
N LEU A 252 7.59 14.86 4.48
CA LEU A 252 7.82 16.27 4.16
C LEU A 252 9.21 16.50 3.55
N LEU A 253 9.35 17.57 2.77
CA LEU A 253 10.64 18.02 2.25
C LEU A 253 11.42 18.82 3.31
N GLU A 254 12.69 18.46 3.53
CA GLU A 254 13.56 19.23 4.43
C GLU A 254 13.78 20.65 3.85
N GLY A 255 13.52 21.67 4.67
CA GLY A 255 13.55 23.07 4.25
C GLY A 255 12.22 23.64 3.75
N ASN A 256 11.20 22.80 3.50
CA ASN A 256 9.85 23.25 3.17
C ASN A 256 8.78 22.34 3.81
N ILE A 257 8.28 22.76 4.98
CA ILE A 257 7.34 21.98 5.78
C ILE A 257 5.91 21.92 5.23
N ASN A 258 5.59 22.73 4.22
CA ASN A 258 4.23 22.81 3.64
C ASN A 258 4.03 21.86 2.45
N ILE A 259 5.09 21.16 2.04
CA ILE A 259 5.06 20.23 0.90
C ILE A 259 5.24 18.81 1.42
N ALA A 260 4.23 17.97 1.20
CA ALA A 260 4.31 16.54 1.45
C ALA A 260 4.45 15.77 0.14
N ILE A 261 5.34 14.80 0.13
CA ILE A 261 5.41 13.78 -0.91
C ILE A 261 4.39 12.70 -0.56
N THR A 262 3.37 12.56 -1.39
CA THR A 262 2.25 11.64 -1.16
C THR A 262 2.13 10.56 -2.23
N HIS A 263 2.82 10.73 -3.35
CA HIS A 263 2.73 9.83 -4.50
C HIS A 263 4.11 9.45 -5.06
N THR A 264 4.13 8.41 -5.88
CA THR A 264 5.29 7.91 -6.62
C THR A 264 4.92 7.55 -8.06
N ILE A 265 5.93 7.50 -8.93
CA ILE A 265 5.80 6.92 -10.26
C ILE A 265 5.96 5.41 -10.11
N GLY A 266 4.90 4.67 -10.42
CA GLY A 266 4.93 3.21 -10.49
C GLY A 266 4.96 2.72 -11.93
N HIS A 267 5.86 1.81 -12.24
CA HIS A 267 5.87 1.08 -13.51
C HIS A 267 5.31 -0.33 -13.29
N SER A 268 4.18 -0.64 -13.91
CA SER A 268 3.47 -1.91 -13.73
C SER A 268 4.31 -3.08 -14.24
N GLU A 269 4.41 -4.15 -13.44
CA GLU A 269 5.14 -5.36 -13.85
C GLU A 269 4.22 -6.57 -14.02
N SER A 270 3.25 -6.75 -13.11
CA SER A 270 2.36 -7.91 -13.14
C SER A 270 1.15 -7.72 -12.24
N THR A 271 0.05 -8.39 -12.56
CA THR A 271 -1.12 -8.50 -11.69
C THR A 271 -1.05 -9.77 -10.84
N ILE A 272 -1.28 -9.66 -9.54
CA ILE A 272 -1.37 -10.78 -8.59
C ILE A 272 -2.82 -10.93 -8.13
N TYR A 273 -3.35 -12.15 -8.20
CA TYR A 273 -4.56 -12.49 -7.46
C TYR A 273 -4.23 -12.96 -6.04
N LYS A 274 -4.63 -12.17 -5.03
CA LYS A 274 -4.40 -12.46 -3.62
C LYS A 274 -5.71 -12.91 -2.96
N HIS A 275 -5.94 -14.22 -3.05
CA HIS A 275 -7.05 -14.95 -2.46
C HIS A 275 -8.46 -14.53 -2.92
N TYR A 276 -8.90 -13.28 -2.66
CA TYR A 276 -10.20 -12.71 -3.05
C TYR A 276 -10.14 -11.35 -3.75
N PHE A 277 -8.95 -10.74 -3.88
CA PHE A 277 -8.76 -9.44 -4.52
C PHE A 277 -7.49 -9.44 -5.37
N TYR A 278 -7.33 -8.42 -6.21
CA TYR A 278 -6.13 -8.28 -7.05
C TYR A 278 -5.20 -7.18 -6.53
N GLN A 279 -3.92 -7.37 -6.79
CA GLN A 279 -2.86 -6.42 -6.51
C GLN A 279 -2.03 -6.20 -7.77
N MET A 280 -1.43 -5.03 -7.88
CA MET A 280 -0.44 -4.72 -8.92
C MET A 280 0.95 -4.76 -8.29
N ASN A 281 1.82 -5.59 -8.83
CA ASN A 281 3.26 -5.43 -8.64
C ASN A 281 3.74 -4.31 -9.56
N TYR A 282 4.56 -3.42 -9.02
CA TYR A 282 5.14 -2.35 -9.78
C TYR A 282 6.56 -2.04 -9.28
N PHE A 283 7.37 -1.46 -10.15
CA PHE A 283 8.62 -0.84 -9.76
C PHE A 283 8.35 0.59 -9.28
N ASP A 284 8.71 0.87 -8.03
CA ASP A 284 8.57 2.19 -7.41
C ASP A 284 9.84 3.03 -7.65
N TYR A 285 9.69 4.15 -8.35
CA TYR A 285 10.82 5.03 -8.67
C TYR A 285 11.33 5.86 -7.49
N ILE A 286 10.58 6.02 -6.40
CA ILE A 286 11.10 6.69 -5.20
C ILE A 286 11.96 5.72 -4.40
N SER A 287 11.45 4.53 -4.10
CA SER A 287 12.19 3.52 -3.32
C SER A 287 13.22 2.73 -4.13
N GLN A 288 13.14 2.79 -5.47
CA GLN A 288 13.99 2.03 -6.41
C GLN A 288 13.91 0.53 -6.18
N ASN A 289 12.72 0.03 -5.83
CA ASN A 289 12.48 -1.37 -5.55
C ASN A 289 11.08 -1.78 -6.02
N LYS A 290 10.84 -3.09 -6.05
CA LYS A 290 9.52 -3.65 -6.31
C LYS A 290 8.60 -3.39 -5.12
N ALA A 291 7.39 -2.96 -5.42
CA ALA A 291 6.33 -2.69 -4.47
C ALA A 291 5.03 -3.34 -4.94
N VAL A 292 4.04 -3.38 -4.04
CA VAL A 292 2.73 -3.97 -4.28
C VAL A 292 1.67 -3.00 -3.81
N ILE A 293 0.63 -2.78 -4.62
CA ILE A 293 -0.54 -1.98 -4.26
C ILE A 293 -1.82 -2.78 -4.54
N THR A 294 -2.83 -2.65 -3.69
CA THR A 294 -4.15 -3.25 -3.91
C THR A 294 -4.90 -2.47 -4.99
N ILE A 295 -5.60 -3.17 -5.88
CA ILE A 295 -6.40 -2.54 -6.95
C ILE A 295 -7.81 -2.25 -6.40
N ASP A 296 -7.92 -1.24 -5.54
CA ASP A 296 -9.16 -0.82 -4.87
C ASP A 296 -9.50 0.66 -5.11
N SER A 297 -8.80 1.31 -6.03
CA SER A 297 -9.03 2.66 -6.50
C SER A 297 -8.68 2.77 -7.99
N ASP A 298 -9.21 3.81 -8.63
CA ASP A 298 -8.85 4.15 -10.00
C ASP A 298 -7.41 4.71 -10.05
N PHE A 299 -6.64 4.31 -11.07
CA PHE A 299 -5.27 4.77 -11.30
C PHE A 299 -5.17 5.36 -12.70
N SER A 300 -4.69 6.60 -12.81
CA SER A 300 -4.51 7.23 -14.12
C SER A 300 -3.23 6.75 -14.81
N LYS A 301 -3.39 6.02 -15.92
CA LYS A 301 -2.29 5.60 -16.80
C LYS A 301 -1.56 6.82 -17.38
N LYS A 302 -0.24 6.75 -17.46
CA LYS A 302 0.66 7.79 -17.95
C LYS A 302 1.66 7.17 -18.92
N THR A 303 1.96 7.86 -20.01
CA THR A 303 3.00 7.44 -20.96
C THR A 303 4.37 7.94 -20.51
N GLU A 304 5.43 7.28 -20.98
CA GLU A 304 6.81 7.66 -20.65
C GLU A 304 7.09 9.15 -20.95
N ASN A 305 6.69 9.62 -22.14
CA ASN A 305 6.91 11.00 -22.60
C ASN A 305 6.09 12.04 -21.80
N SER A 306 5.05 11.61 -21.08
CA SER A 306 4.28 12.51 -20.21
C SER A 306 4.92 12.70 -18.84
N ILE A 307 5.82 11.79 -18.43
CA ILE A 307 6.50 11.79 -17.14
C ILE A 307 7.92 12.28 -17.28
N PHE A 308 8.64 11.72 -18.26
CA PHE A 308 10.07 11.95 -18.38
C PHE A 308 10.38 12.81 -19.59
N GLY A 309 11.07 13.92 -19.32
CA GLY A 309 11.57 14.83 -20.33
C GLY A 309 12.89 14.37 -20.93
N ARG A 310 13.67 15.35 -21.37
CA ARG A 310 14.94 15.13 -22.05
C ARG A 310 15.95 14.44 -21.13
N LYS A 311 16.68 13.50 -21.69
CA LYS A 311 17.74 12.73 -21.03
C LYS A 311 19.11 13.29 -21.42
N TYR A 312 20.07 13.20 -20.51
CA TYR A 312 21.47 13.55 -20.71
C TYR A 312 22.35 12.48 -20.05
N PRO A 313 23.48 12.05 -20.65
CA PRO A 313 23.86 12.34 -22.03
C PRO A 313 22.86 11.72 -23.01
N ASP A 314 22.73 12.33 -24.18
CA ASP A 314 21.88 11.85 -25.27
C ASP A 314 22.45 12.30 -26.61
N TYR A 315 22.03 11.68 -27.71
CA TYR A 315 22.44 12.07 -29.05
C TYR A 315 21.33 12.87 -29.72
N HIS A 316 21.65 14.11 -30.11
CA HIS A 316 20.73 14.96 -30.84
C HIS A 316 21.39 15.43 -32.14
N ASN A 317 20.82 15.06 -33.28
CA ASN A 317 21.35 15.37 -34.62
C ASN A 317 22.83 14.98 -34.80
N GLY A 318 23.25 13.85 -34.23
CA GLY A 318 24.64 13.36 -34.29
C GLY A 318 25.60 14.00 -33.28
N PHE A 319 25.19 15.04 -32.56
CA PHE A 319 25.98 15.63 -31.47
C PHE A 319 25.66 14.96 -30.13
N ARG A 320 26.70 14.56 -29.41
CA ARG A 320 26.58 14.00 -28.07
C ARG A 320 26.42 15.11 -27.05
N LEU A 321 25.25 15.18 -26.44
CA LEU A 321 25.01 16.01 -25.26
C LEU A 321 25.69 15.37 -24.05
N LYS A 322 26.34 16.20 -23.24
CA LYS A 322 26.94 15.87 -21.95
C LYS A 322 25.95 16.17 -20.82
N ILE A 323 26.25 15.68 -19.61
CA ILE A 323 25.48 16.05 -18.40
C ILE A 323 25.52 17.55 -18.15
N THR A 324 26.66 18.19 -18.41
CA THR A 324 26.88 19.63 -18.25
C THR A 324 26.06 20.46 -19.25
N ASP A 325 25.44 19.84 -20.24
CA ASP A 325 24.50 20.49 -21.15
C ASP A 325 23.07 20.55 -20.59
N CYS A 326 22.78 19.84 -19.50
CA CYS A 326 21.52 19.94 -18.80
C CYS A 326 21.43 21.27 -18.03
N LYS A 327 20.42 22.08 -18.35
CA LYS A 327 20.06 23.28 -17.57
C LYS A 327 19.15 22.85 -16.42
N PHE A 328 19.70 22.79 -15.21
CA PHE A 328 18.92 22.45 -14.02
C PHE A 328 18.06 23.63 -13.59
N ASN A 329 16.79 23.38 -13.34
CA ASN A 329 15.85 24.37 -12.83
C ASN A 329 15.64 24.15 -11.32
N ILE A 330 15.69 25.24 -10.54
CA ILE A 330 15.30 25.21 -9.13
C ILE A 330 13.82 24.83 -9.03
N ASP A 331 13.47 24.06 -8.02
CA ASP A 331 12.14 23.48 -7.75
C ASP A 331 11.66 22.44 -8.77
N ALA A 332 12.48 22.07 -9.76
CA ALA A 332 12.18 20.98 -10.68
C ALA A 332 12.71 19.63 -10.18
N TYR A 333 12.07 18.56 -10.66
CA TYR A 333 12.41 17.18 -10.33
C TYR A 333 13.22 16.53 -11.44
N TYR A 334 14.20 15.71 -11.03
CA TYR A 334 15.05 14.96 -11.94
C TYR A 334 15.25 13.53 -11.43
N LEU A 335 15.25 12.58 -12.36
CA LEU A 335 15.79 11.24 -12.15
C LEU A 335 17.28 11.26 -12.50
N ILE A 336 18.14 11.04 -11.50
CA ILE A 336 19.59 10.98 -11.69
C ILE A 336 20.10 9.55 -11.53
N VAL A 337 21.08 9.19 -12.34
CA VAL A 337 21.93 8.00 -12.17
C VAL A 337 23.33 8.51 -11.86
N TYR A 338 23.93 8.06 -10.76
CA TYR A 338 25.19 8.61 -10.28
C TYR A 338 26.04 7.56 -9.57
N ARG A 339 27.34 7.85 -9.44
CA ARG A 339 28.28 7.05 -8.63
C ARG A 339 28.26 7.55 -7.19
N ASP A 340 27.95 6.67 -6.26
CA ASP A 340 28.00 6.99 -4.83
C ASP A 340 29.44 7.04 -4.29
N THR A 341 29.58 7.31 -2.99
CA THR A 341 30.89 7.37 -2.31
C THR A 341 31.65 6.05 -2.34
N TYR A 342 30.95 4.93 -2.54
CA TYR A 342 31.52 3.59 -2.66
C TYR A 342 31.69 3.16 -4.13
N LYS A 343 31.51 4.08 -5.08
CA LYS A 343 31.58 3.86 -6.54
C LYS A 343 30.47 2.95 -7.09
N ASN A 344 29.42 2.69 -6.34
CA ASN A 344 28.25 1.96 -6.83
C ASN A 344 27.39 2.89 -7.70
N ILE A 345 26.83 2.36 -8.79
CA ILE A 345 25.88 3.07 -9.64
C ILE A 345 24.50 3.00 -8.98
N THR A 346 23.93 4.14 -8.65
CA THR A 346 22.61 4.25 -8.00
C THR A 346 21.72 5.23 -8.75
N LYS A 347 20.40 5.00 -8.70
CA LYS A 347 19.37 5.89 -9.27
C LYS A 347 18.57 6.58 -8.17
N ARG A 348 18.19 7.84 -8.36
CA ARG A 348 17.40 8.62 -7.38
C ARG A 348 16.54 9.67 -8.06
N ILE A 349 15.35 9.90 -7.52
CA ILE A 349 14.58 11.12 -7.78
C ILE A 349 15.04 12.21 -6.81
N VAL A 350 15.32 13.40 -7.36
CA VAL A 350 15.75 14.57 -6.62
C VAL A 350 14.97 15.81 -7.04
N LYS A 351 14.61 16.68 -6.08
CA LYS A 351 14.12 18.04 -6.35
C LYS A 351 15.27 19.02 -6.16
N ILE A 352 15.59 19.84 -7.16
CA ILE A 352 16.67 20.83 -7.04
C ILE A 352 16.21 21.97 -6.14
N THR A 353 16.99 22.29 -5.12
CA THR A 353 16.73 23.44 -4.22
C THR A 353 17.80 24.51 -4.30
N GLY A 354 18.95 24.21 -4.91
CA GLY A 354 19.98 25.20 -5.16
C GLY A 354 21.11 24.66 -6.03
N LEU A 355 21.78 25.59 -6.69
CA LEU A 355 22.87 25.34 -7.62
C LEU A 355 24.12 26.07 -7.11
N TYR A 356 25.15 25.31 -6.79
CA TYR A 356 26.37 25.82 -6.17
C TYR A 356 27.59 25.40 -6.98
N MET A 357 28.61 26.25 -6.98
CA MET A 357 29.96 25.89 -7.36
C MET A 357 30.86 25.97 -6.13
N TYR A 358 31.66 24.94 -5.91
CA TYR A 358 32.74 24.94 -4.93
C TYR A 358 34.04 25.29 -5.63
N VAL A 359 34.73 26.32 -5.15
CA VAL A 359 36.00 26.78 -5.70
C VAL A 359 37.12 26.35 -4.75
N LYS A 360 38.08 25.55 -5.25
CA LYS A 360 39.16 25.00 -4.41
C LYS A 360 40.19 26.08 -4.05
N ASP A 361 40.59 26.87 -5.04
CA ASP A 361 41.47 28.03 -4.90
C ASP A 361 40.82 29.26 -5.55
N PHE A 362 40.36 30.19 -4.72
CA PHE A 362 39.66 31.38 -5.20
C PHE A 362 40.55 32.36 -5.96
N ASN A 363 41.85 32.42 -5.67
CA ASN A 363 42.77 33.31 -6.36
C ASN A 363 43.04 32.78 -7.78
N GLU A 364 43.33 31.49 -7.91
CA GLU A 364 43.50 30.83 -9.21
C GLU A 364 42.22 30.96 -10.06
N PHE A 365 41.06 30.86 -9.43
CA PHE A 365 39.77 31.06 -10.09
C PHE A 365 39.63 32.47 -10.69
N LYS A 366 39.93 33.52 -9.92
CA LYS A 366 39.89 34.91 -10.41
C LYS A 366 40.92 35.19 -11.50
N ASP A 367 42.09 34.57 -11.42
CA ASP A 367 43.14 34.75 -12.42
C ASP A 367 42.76 34.10 -13.76
N THR A 368 42.06 32.96 -13.69
CA THR A 368 41.53 32.21 -14.83
C THR A 368 40.38 32.96 -15.51
N TYR A 369 39.43 33.49 -14.75
CA TYR A 369 38.27 34.24 -15.25
C TYR A 369 38.51 35.74 -15.08
N THR A 370 39.17 36.33 -16.07
CA THR A 370 39.71 37.70 -16.01
C THR A 370 38.66 38.78 -15.70
N ASN A 371 37.40 38.56 -16.09
CA ASN A 371 36.26 39.41 -15.76
C ASN A 371 36.00 39.52 -14.25
N LEU A 372 36.42 38.53 -13.46
CA LEU A 372 36.25 38.51 -12.00
C LEU A 372 37.44 39.12 -11.23
N ARG A 373 38.49 39.61 -11.90
CA ARG A 373 39.69 40.15 -11.20
C ARG A 373 39.38 41.30 -10.23
N SER A 374 38.40 42.12 -10.57
CA SER A 374 37.92 43.25 -9.76
C SER A 374 37.04 42.82 -8.58
N TRP A 375 36.63 41.55 -8.49
CA TRP A 375 35.86 41.03 -7.38
C TRP A 375 36.73 40.93 -6.12
N THR A 376 36.55 41.87 -5.19
CA THR A 376 37.29 41.92 -3.92
C THR A 376 36.34 41.57 -2.78
N LEU A 377 36.79 40.71 -1.87
CA LEU A 377 35.99 40.21 -0.75
C LEU A 377 36.83 40.24 0.51
N ASP A 378 36.17 40.50 1.64
CA ASP A 378 36.80 40.40 2.96
C ASP A 378 37.15 38.95 3.32
N HIS A 379 36.41 37.98 2.75
CA HIS A 379 36.62 36.55 2.94
C HIS A 379 36.39 35.80 1.62
N ASN A 380 37.31 34.90 1.25
CA ASN A 380 37.19 34.09 0.04
C ASN A 380 36.04 33.06 0.16
N PRO A 381 34.97 33.15 -0.65
CA PRO A 381 33.85 32.23 -0.56
C PRO A 381 34.26 30.89 -1.15
N SER A 382 34.12 29.82 -0.38
CA SER A 382 34.33 28.47 -0.90
C SER A 382 33.13 27.98 -1.73
N PHE A 383 31.94 28.56 -1.54
CA PHE A 383 30.73 28.22 -2.27
C PHE A 383 30.12 29.48 -2.88
N ILE A 384 29.78 29.40 -4.17
CA ILE A 384 29.19 30.49 -4.93
C ILE A 384 27.93 29.94 -5.59
N ASN A 385 26.82 30.69 -5.56
CA ASN A 385 25.59 30.29 -6.24
C ASN A 385 25.72 30.57 -7.73
N TYR A 386 25.09 29.75 -8.59
CA TYR A 386 25.04 30.04 -10.02
C TYR A 386 23.66 29.76 -10.61
N ASN A 387 23.38 30.38 -11.75
CA ASN A 387 22.20 30.15 -12.58
C ASN A 387 22.58 30.23 -14.06
N TYR A 388 21.66 29.83 -14.94
CA TYR A 388 21.89 29.81 -16.38
C TYR A 388 21.36 31.07 -17.05
N HIS A 389 22.11 31.58 -18.03
CA HIS A 389 21.60 32.50 -19.04
C HIS A 389 20.90 31.73 -20.17
N ASP A 390 20.14 32.46 -21.00
CA ASP A 390 19.44 31.90 -22.16
C ASP A 390 20.43 31.31 -23.19
N ASP A 391 21.56 31.99 -23.39
CA ASP A 391 22.65 31.58 -24.29
C ASP A 391 23.46 30.37 -23.78
N GLY A 392 23.22 29.92 -22.54
CA GLY A 392 23.89 28.79 -21.92
C GLY A 392 25.17 29.13 -21.16
N ASN A 393 25.58 30.40 -21.11
CA ASN A 393 26.53 30.88 -20.11
C ASN A 393 25.91 30.79 -18.71
N ILE A 394 26.74 30.90 -17.68
CA ILE A 394 26.26 30.95 -16.31
C ILE A 394 26.50 32.33 -15.72
N PHE A 395 25.64 32.75 -14.79
CA PHE A 395 25.95 33.89 -13.93
C PHE A 395 26.08 33.43 -12.49
N ILE A 396 27.05 33.99 -11.80
CA ILE A 396 27.37 33.68 -10.41
C ILE A 396 26.86 34.77 -9.46
N HIS A 397 26.52 34.40 -8.24
CA HIS A 397 26.13 35.35 -7.19
C HIS A 397 26.47 34.80 -5.81
N VAL A 398 26.67 35.71 -4.86
CA VAL A 398 26.86 35.40 -3.44
C VAL A 398 25.90 36.30 -2.67
N ASP A 399 25.16 35.73 -1.72
CA ASP A 399 24.14 36.49 -0.98
C ASP A 399 24.79 37.64 -0.20
N GLY A 400 24.30 38.86 -0.45
CA GLY A 400 24.81 40.08 0.18
C GLY A 400 26.04 40.71 -0.51
N GLU A 401 26.54 40.13 -1.60
CA GLU A 401 27.73 40.59 -2.31
C GLU A 401 27.41 41.01 -3.75
N ILE A 402 28.08 42.06 -4.24
CA ILE A 402 28.00 42.48 -5.64
C ILE A 402 29.23 41.94 -6.38
N ILE A 403 29.01 41.08 -7.37
CA ILE A 403 30.06 40.52 -8.21
C ILE A 403 30.13 41.32 -9.52
N PRO A 404 31.24 42.05 -9.80
CA PRO A 404 31.42 42.71 -11.08
C PRO A 404 31.52 41.69 -12.22
N ASP A 405 30.80 41.93 -13.31
CA ASP A 405 30.80 41.09 -14.52
C ASP A 405 30.70 39.58 -14.21
N ASN A 406 29.62 39.22 -13.51
CA ASN A 406 29.40 37.91 -12.91
C ASN A 406 29.07 36.78 -13.88
N THR A 407 29.32 36.96 -15.18
CA THR A 407 29.03 35.96 -16.21
C THR A 407 30.26 35.11 -16.51
N LEU A 408 30.09 33.80 -16.54
CA LEU A 408 31.15 32.84 -16.84
C LEU A 408 30.77 31.98 -18.04
N PRO A 409 31.76 31.61 -18.89
CA PRO A 409 31.53 30.71 -20.00
C PRO A 409 31.22 29.30 -19.49
N LYS A 410 30.47 28.53 -20.28
CA LYS A 410 30.11 27.14 -19.96
C LYS A 410 31.31 26.18 -19.82
N THR A 411 32.50 26.58 -20.25
CA THR A 411 33.74 25.80 -20.03
C THR A 411 34.09 25.64 -18.55
N ILE A 412 33.52 26.48 -17.68
CA ILE A 412 33.62 26.40 -16.21
C ILE A 412 33.26 25.03 -15.64
N PHE A 413 32.35 24.28 -16.29
CA PHE A 413 31.94 22.95 -15.84
C PHE A 413 33.04 21.89 -16.02
N GLU A 414 34.10 22.21 -16.78
CA GLU A 414 35.25 21.33 -17.05
C GLU A 414 36.51 21.77 -16.28
N ASP A 415 36.44 22.88 -15.55
CA ASP A 415 37.54 23.45 -14.78
C ASP A 415 37.87 22.57 -13.55
N GLN A 416 39.15 22.21 -13.39
CA GLN A 416 39.60 21.35 -12.28
C GLN A 416 39.59 22.06 -10.93
N ASN A 417 39.65 23.39 -10.92
CA ASN A 417 39.58 24.22 -9.72
C ASN A 417 38.12 24.38 -9.23
N VAL A 418 37.14 23.99 -10.05
CA VAL A 418 35.71 24.16 -9.77
C VAL A 418 35.03 22.81 -9.63
N GLU A 419 34.13 22.70 -8.65
CA GLU A 419 33.25 21.55 -8.53
C GLU A 419 31.79 22.00 -8.48
N ILE A 420 31.01 21.57 -9.47
CA ILE A 420 29.60 21.92 -9.55
C ILE A 420 28.76 20.97 -8.70
N ILE A 421 27.94 21.54 -7.82
CA ILE A 421 27.19 20.85 -6.79
C ILE A 421 25.71 21.23 -6.90
N LEU A 422 24.87 20.20 -7.03
CA LEU A 422 23.43 20.31 -6.94
C LEU A 422 23.01 20.08 -5.48
N LYS A 423 22.37 21.05 -4.84
CA LYS A 423 21.68 20.84 -3.57
C LYS A 423 20.25 20.44 -3.87
N THR A 424 19.82 19.32 -3.29
CA THR A 424 18.55 18.71 -3.66
C THR A 424 17.84 18.09 -2.47
N ASN A 425 16.51 18.02 -2.50
CA ASN A 425 15.79 17.07 -1.66
C ASN A 425 15.82 15.69 -2.33
N CYS A 426 16.27 14.68 -1.61
CA CYS A 426 16.36 13.32 -2.12
C CYS A 426 15.17 12.48 -1.66
N LEU A 427 14.34 12.01 -2.60
CA LEU A 427 13.08 11.34 -2.28
C LEU A 427 13.33 9.94 -1.67
N LEU A 428 14.33 9.22 -2.16
CA LEU A 428 14.78 7.94 -1.56
C LEU A 428 15.23 8.12 -0.09
N ARG A 429 15.66 9.32 0.30
CA ARG A 429 16.05 9.66 1.68
C ARG A 429 14.96 10.43 2.43
N LYS A 430 13.69 10.21 2.05
CA LYS A 430 12.52 10.81 2.69
C LYS A 430 12.59 12.34 2.72
N GLY A 431 12.94 12.95 1.58
CA GLY A 431 12.93 14.40 1.41
C GLY A 431 14.12 15.14 2.03
N LYS A 432 15.10 14.44 2.60
CA LYS A 432 16.30 15.08 3.18
C LYS A 432 17.17 15.76 2.14
N ILE A 433 17.80 16.87 2.52
CA ILE A 433 18.72 17.64 1.68
C ILE A 433 20.00 16.82 1.46
N ARG A 434 20.44 16.73 0.21
CA ARG A 434 21.67 16.07 -0.21
C ARG A 434 22.35 16.89 -1.30
N ASN A 435 23.66 16.80 -1.34
CA ASN A 435 24.48 17.47 -2.34
C ASN A 435 25.03 16.43 -3.31
N PHE A 436 24.90 16.70 -4.61
CA PHE A 436 25.39 15.84 -5.68
C PHE A 436 26.38 16.60 -6.54
N LYS A 437 27.59 16.08 -6.67
CA LYS A 437 28.60 16.58 -7.59
C LYS A 437 28.20 16.20 -9.01
N ILE A 438 28.13 17.15 -9.93
CA ILE A 438 27.76 16.89 -11.33
C ILE A 438 28.72 15.87 -11.96
N SER A 439 30.01 15.93 -11.62
CA SER A 439 31.04 14.99 -12.07
C SER A 439 30.76 13.52 -11.71
N ASN A 440 29.95 13.27 -10.68
CA ASN A 440 29.54 11.92 -10.28
C ASN A 440 28.23 11.46 -10.95
N ILE A 441 27.49 12.36 -11.60
CA ILE A 441 26.25 12.04 -12.31
C ILE A 441 26.60 11.46 -13.67
N LEU A 442 26.07 10.26 -13.94
CA LEU A 442 26.25 9.51 -15.18
C LEU A 442 25.12 9.75 -16.16
N GLU A 443 23.90 9.96 -15.65
CA GLU A 443 22.70 10.25 -16.42
C GLU A 443 21.77 11.15 -15.61
N VAL A 444 21.10 12.08 -16.27
CA VAL A 444 20.01 12.87 -15.72
C VAL A 444 18.85 12.89 -16.71
N ARG A 445 17.62 12.79 -16.19
CA ARG A 445 16.40 12.94 -16.96
C ARG A 445 15.43 13.80 -16.18
N GLU A 446 14.90 14.83 -16.82
CA GLU A 446 13.87 15.68 -16.22
C GLU A 446 12.59 14.88 -15.94
N ILE A 447 11.91 15.20 -14.84
CA ILE A 447 10.56 14.72 -14.55
C ILE A 447 9.59 15.88 -14.78
N ILE A 448 8.85 15.79 -15.88
CA ILE A 448 7.88 16.79 -16.31
C ILE A 448 6.79 16.89 -15.24
N ASN A 449 6.47 18.11 -14.82
CA ASN A 449 5.42 18.37 -13.84
C ASN A 449 5.59 17.59 -12.52
N GLY A 450 6.83 17.36 -12.08
CA GLY A 450 7.13 16.59 -10.87
C GLY A 450 6.38 17.06 -9.61
N ASN A 451 6.13 18.37 -9.47
CA ASN A 451 5.32 18.90 -8.37
C ASN A 451 3.90 18.28 -8.37
N PHE A 452 3.23 18.19 -9.52
CA PHE A 452 1.91 17.56 -9.63
C PHE A 452 1.93 16.04 -9.49
N LEU A 453 3.06 15.40 -9.80
CA LEU A 453 3.20 13.95 -9.67
C LEU A 453 3.42 13.54 -8.23
N PHE A 454 4.21 14.29 -7.46
CA PHE A 454 4.67 13.86 -6.14
C PHE A 454 4.04 14.60 -4.97
N GLU A 455 3.69 15.88 -5.14
CA GLU A 455 3.42 16.81 -4.05
C GLU A 455 1.93 17.00 -3.77
N GLU A 456 1.58 17.10 -2.49
CA GLU A 456 0.34 17.69 -2.02
C GLU A 456 0.67 18.85 -1.06
N LEU A 457 -0.04 19.97 -1.23
CA LEU A 457 0.05 21.12 -0.34
C LEU A 457 -0.79 20.85 0.90
N PHE A 458 -0.19 21.09 2.07
CA PHE A 458 -0.85 20.99 3.37
C PHE A 458 -1.38 22.33 3.87
#